data_AF-A0A7S2N9F0-F1
#
_entry.id   AF-A0A7S2N9F0-F1
#
_cell.length_a   1.000
_cell.length_b   1.000
_cell.length_c   1.000
_cell.angle_alpha   90.00
_cell.angle_beta   90.00
_cell.angle_gamma   90.00
#
_symmetry.space_group_name_H-M   'P 1'
#
loop_
_entity.id
_entity.type
_entity.pdbx_description
1 polymer ?
#
loop_
_entity_poly.entity_id
_entity_poly.type
_entity_poly.pdbx_seq_one_letter_code
_entity_poly.pdbx_strand_id
1 'polypeptide(L)'
;AAAATARTATTILPPSVRLRLLLSLVSDDLPGALGERGPGLKLDQWRRPKLCNFLLRTGKNFGLGDYEHTAQLLNQLEVPNALLLYFLMQDPRDAAYLRLCEKFGHPASPHFRRSLFTGISDRKLPDVLRQYFGQQIGFYFAFLQHLFGYGFALVVLLAPSLVVYSINWAREDEKNRIAMLSMGRSPEAASGGSWPLWSLLVGLITIIWGQCVLESWRRQEQRLAREWGGTRTGAGKTARPYFRGKMALSKIDGRLTQAHYSEERYRMRVFAAN
;
A
#
# COMPACT_ATOMS: atom_id res chain seq x y z
N ALA A 1 38.59 -10.20 -20.87
CA ALA A 1 37.87 -8.91 -20.76
C ALA A 1 36.46 -9.13 -21.33
N ALA A 2 35.34 -8.98 -20.64
CA ALA A 2 35.02 -8.16 -19.48
C ALA A 2 34.15 -8.95 -18.49
N ALA A 3 34.64 -9.08 -17.25
CA ALA A 3 33.80 -9.40 -16.10
C ALA A 3 33.18 -8.09 -15.63
N ALA A 4 31.98 -7.79 -16.13
CA ALA A 4 31.17 -6.69 -15.62
C ALA A 4 30.74 -7.04 -14.18
N THR A 5 31.52 -6.52 -13.24
CA THR A 5 31.28 -6.55 -11.81
C THR A 5 29.97 -5.81 -11.51
N ALA A 6 28.88 -6.58 -11.41
CA ALA A 6 27.66 -6.14 -10.80
C ALA A 6 27.93 -5.83 -9.32
N ARG A 7 28.33 -4.58 -9.02
CA ARG A 7 28.31 -4.03 -7.67
C ARG A 7 26.84 -3.92 -7.26
N THR A 8 26.32 -4.99 -6.67
CA THR A 8 25.07 -4.96 -5.93
C THR A 8 25.25 -4.01 -4.75
N ALA A 9 24.74 -2.78 -4.90
CA ALA A 9 24.66 -1.83 -3.80
C ALA A 9 23.80 -2.47 -2.71
N THR A 10 24.45 -2.94 -1.65
CA THR A 10 23.81 -3.56 -0.51
C THR A 10 23.13 -2.47 0.29
N THR A 11 21.86 -2.21 -0.01
CA THR A 11 21.02 -1.37 0.84
C THR A 11 21.01 -1.95 2.26
N ILE A 12 21.37 -1.15 3.26
CA ILE A 12 21.57 -1.57 4.66
C ILE A 12 20.30 -2.19 5.27
N LEU A 13 19.12 -1.74 4.83
CA LEU A 13 17.83 -2.18 5.38
C LEU A 13 17.07 -3.10 4.42
N PRO A 14 16.46 -4.18 4.94
CA PRO A 14 15.58 -5.03 4.15
C PRO A 14 14.32 -4.26 3.69
N PRO A 15 13.79 -4.55 2.50
CA PRO A 15 12.67 -3.81 1.91
C PRO A 15 11.40 -3.73 2.78
N SER A 16 11.14 -4.77 3.59
CA SER A 16 10.01 -4.80 4.53
C SER A 16 10.11 -3.77 5.66
N VAL A 17 11.33 -3.52 6.16
CA VAL A 17 11.60 -2.49 7.18
C VAL A 17 11.45 -1.11 6.56
N ARG A 18 11.86 -0.95 5.29
CA ARG A 18 11.71 0.31 4.56
C ARG A 18 10.24 0.70 4.36
N LEU A 19 9.40 -0.26 3.99
CA LEU A 19 7.95 -0.03 3.86
C LEU A 19 7.29 0.32 5.19
N ARG A 20 7.60 -0.41 6.27
CA ARG A 20 7.02 -0.11 7.59
C ARG A 20 7.35 1.28 8.07
N LEU A 21 8.59 1.74 7.81
CA LEU A 21 9.01 3.08 8.17
C LEU A 21 8.30 4.13 7.32
N LEU A 22 8.18 3.91 6.01
CA LEU A 22 7.45 4.82 5.11
C LEU A 22 5.95 4.87 5.47
N LEU A 23 5.32 3.74 5.76
CA LEU A 23 3.93 3.69 6.22
C LEU A 23 3.75 4.38 7.58
N SER A 24 4.69 4.23 8.52
CA SER A 24 4.64 4.94 9.81
C SER A 24 4.87 6.45 9.69
N LEU A 25 5.50 6.89 8.59
CA LEU A 25 5.73 8.30 8.28
C LEU A 25 4.57 8.90 7.47
N VAL A 26 3.80 8.08 6.76
CA VAL A 26 2.64 8.50 5.96
C VAL A 26 1.33 8.34 6.75
N SER A 27 1.28 7.45 7.74
CA SER A 27 0.17 7.33 8.68
C SER A 27 0.25 8.45 9.71
N ASP A 28 -0.22 9.64 9.34
CA ASP A 28 -0.56 10.70 10.30
C ASP A 28 -1.68 10.25 11.29
N ASP A 29 -2.31 9.09 11.01
CA ASP A 29 -3.36 8.50 11.83
C ASP A 29 -2.91 7.18 12.50
N LEU A 30 -2.45 7.29 13.74
CA LEU A 30 -2.61 6.22 14.74
C LEU A 30 -3.20 6.84 16.02
N PRO A 31 -4.54 7.04 16.07
CA PRO A 31 -5.23 7.36 17.31
C PRO A 31 -5.46 6.06 18.10
N GLY A 32 -5.29 6.12 19.42
CA GLY A 32 -5.87 5.07 20.30
C GLY A 32 -5.20 4.86 21.65
N ALA A 33 -3.92 5.16 21.84
CA ALA A 33 -3.24 4.78 23.08
C ALA A 33 -3.05 5.90 24.13
N LEU A 34 -3.17 7.17 23.76
CA LEU A 34 -2.94 8.30 24.69
C LEU A 34 -3.88 9.46 24.35
N GLY A 35 -4.67 9.86 25.35
CA GLY A 35 -5.90 10.63 25.22
C GLY A 35 -5.82 12.02 24.57
N GLU A 36 -6.98 12.39 24.02
CA GLU A 36 -7.59 13.73 23.90
C GLU A 36 -6.70 14.98 23.78
N ARG A 37 -5.69 14.98 22.91
CA ARG A 37 -5.07 16.25 22.46
C ARG A 37 -4.89 16.27 20.94
N GLY A 38 -5.50 17.28 20.33
CA GLY A 38 -5.67 17.44 18.89
C GLY A 38 -4.39 17.58 18.06
N PRO A 39 -4.53 17.58 16.72
CA PRO A 39 -3.43 17.41 15.75
C PRO A 39 -2.42 18.57 15.72
N GLY A 40 -2.77 19.76 16.22
CA GLY A 40 -1.90 20.94 16.17
C GLY A 40 -0.77 20.99 17.21
N LEU A 41 -0.81 20.16 18.26
CA LEU A 41 0.13 20.27 19.40
C LEU A 41 1.19 19.15 19.45
N LYS A 42 1.23 18.26 18.44
CA LYS A 42 2.13 17.10 18.42
C LYS A 42 3.44 17.32 17.67
N LEU A 43 3.60 18.39 16.89
CA LEU A 43 4.88 18.70 16.23
C LEU A 43 6.00 19.02 17.23
N ASP A 44 5.68 19.63 18.38
CA ASP A 44 6.68 19.94 19.41
C ASP A 44 7.18 18.70 20.19
N GLN A 45 6.38 17.62 20.24
CA GLN A 45 6.79 16.37 20.89
C GLN A 45 7.80 15.55 20.07
N TRP A 46 8.10 15.95 18.84
CA TRP A 46 9.08 15.31 17.97
C TRP A 46 10.50 15.91 18.09
N ARG A 47 10.74 16.85 19.01
CA ARG A 47 12.08 17.42 19.28
C ARG A 47 13.14 16.41 19.74
N ARG A 48 12.75 15.20 20.16
CA ARG A 48 13.70 14.09 20.36
C ARG A 48 13.17 12.80 19.71
N PRO A 49 13.69 12.38 18.56
CA PRO A 49 13.15 11.22 17.87
C PRO A 49 13.37 9.95 18.69
N LYS A 50 12.33 9.12 18.82
CA LYS A 50 12.37 7.79 19.47
C LYS A 50 13.47 6.88 18.89
N LEU A 51 13.90 7.15 17.67
CA LEU A 51 15.00 6.48 16.99
C LEU A 51 16.38 6.81 17.61
N CYS A 52 16.59 8.03 18.09
CA CYS A 52 17.79 8.37 18.86
C CYS A 52 17.80 7.59 20.18
N ASN A 53 16.68 7.53 20.91
CA ASN A 53 16.59 6.70 22.11
C ASN A 53 16.77 5.21 21.80
N PHE A 54 16.29 4.72 20.66
CA PHE A 54 16.51 3.34 20.22
C PHE A 54 17.99 3.08 19.89
N LEU A 55 18.65 3.95 19.14
CA LEU A 55 20.07 3.84 18.78
C LEU A 55 20.97 3.98 20.01
N LEU A 56 20.67 4.92 20.90
CA LEU A 56 21.36 5.12 22.17
C LEU A 56 21.19 3.91 23.09
N ARG A 57 19.99 3.32 23.16
CA ARG A 57 19.72 2.10 23.94
C ARG A 57 20.38 0.87 23.32
N THR A 58 20.40 0.78 21.99
CA THR A 58 21.09 -0.29 21.26
C THR A 58 22.59 -0.19 21.45
N GLY A 59 23.19 1.00 21.32
CA GLY A 59 24.62 1.23 21.56
C GLY A 59 25.03 0.93 23.00
N LYS A 60 24.19 1.30 23.99
CA LYS A 60 24.38 0.90 25.39
C LYS A 60 24.36 -0.61 25.59
N ASN A 61 23.47 -1.32 24.90
CA ASN A 61 23.39 -2.79 24.95
C ASN A 61 24.59 -3.47 24.28
N PHE A 62 25.32 -2.79 23.39
CA PHE A 62 26.53 -3.30 22.74
C PHE A 62 27.83 -2.88 23.44
N GLY A 63 27.76 -2.19 24.58
CA GLY A 63 28.95 -1.82 25.35
C GLY A 63 29.86 -0.77 24.68
N LEU A 64 29.32 0.01 23.75
CA LEU A 64 30.04 1.13 23.13
C LEU A 64 30.24 2.24 24.18
N GLY A 65 31.40 2.24 24.83
CA GLY A 65 31.79 3.18 25.87
C GLY A 65 32.14 4.55 25.30
N ASP A 66 31.13 5.42 25.15
CA ASP A 66 31.18 6.86 25.40
C ASP A 66 29.84 7.50 25.04
N TYR A 67 28.86 7.24 25.91
CA TYR A 67 27.47 7.65 25.73
C TYR A 67 27.28 9.17 25.84
N GLU A 68 28.03 9.82 26.74
CA GLU A 68 27.88 11.26 26.98
C GLU A 68 28.38 12.09 25.80
N HIS A 69 29.49 11.68 25.19
CA HIS A 69 30.09 12.39 24.06
C HIS A 69 29.23 12.27 22.78
N THR A 70 28.62 11.11 22.56
CA THR A 70 27.70 10.87 21.43
C THR A 70 26.35 11.57 21.61
N ALA A 71 25.82 11.60 22.83
CA ALA A 71 24.59 12.34 23.15
C ALA A 71 24.78 13.86 23.06
N GLN A 72 25.95 14.39 23.43
CA GLN A 72 26.28 15.82 23.26
C GLN A 72 26.43 16.21 21.79
N LEU A 73 27.09 15.37 20.97
CA LEU A 73 27.19 15.57 19.51
C LEU A 73 25.82 15.56 18.82
N LEU A 74 24.94 14.64 19.23
CA LEU A 74 23.57 14.54 18.71
C LEU A 74 22.67 15.71 19.14
N ASN A 75 22.94 16.36 20.28
CA ASN A 75 22.21 17.56 20.71
C ASN A 75 22.74 18.84 20.04
N GLN A 76 24.02 18.89 19.64
CA GLN A 76 24.59 20.02 18.87
C GLN A 76 24.18 19.99 17.40
N LEU A 77 23.96 18.79 16.85
CA LEU A 77 23.32 18.61 15.57
C LEU A 77 21.81 18.84 15.75
N GLU A 78 21.35 20.09 15.62
CA GLU A 78 19.93 20.43 15.42
C GLU A 78 19.44 19.84 14.08
N VAL A 79 19.37 18.51 13.97
CA VAL A 79 18.95 17.84 12.75
C VAL A 79 17.44 17.90 12.68
N PRO A 80 16.85 18.65 11.73
CA PRO A 80 15.42 18.64 11.55
C PRO A 80 15.05 17.28 10.96
N ASN A 81 14.19 16.56 11.67
CA ASN A 81 13.43 15.40 11.23
C ASN A 81 14.17 14.05 11.21
N ALA A 82 13.57 13.05 11.86
CA ALA A 82 13.93 11.64 11.76
C ALA A 82 13.92 11.10 10.31
N LEU A 83 13.23 11.80 9.40
CA LEU A 83 13.32 11.62 7.95
C LEU A 83 14.76 11.79 7.45
N LEU A 84 15.50 12.81 7.92
CA LEU A 84 16.87 13.06 7.50
C LEU A 84 17.80 11.92 7.92
N LEU A 85 17.59 11.35 9.12
CA LEU A 85 18.35 10.19 9.63
C LEU A 85 18.03 8.89 8.88
N TYR A 86 16.79 8.73 8.43
CA TYR A 86 16.39 7.63 7.55
C TYR A 86 16.98 7.78 6.13
N PHE A 87 17.05 9.01 5.61
CA PHE A 87 17.72 9.33 4.34
C PHE A 87 19.24 9.27 4.41
N LEU A 88 19.84 9.60 5.57
CA LEU A 88 21.29 9.52 5.81
C LEU A 88 21.80 8.08 5.88
N MET A 89 20.94 7.09 6.16
CA MET A 89 21.29 5.67 6.15
C MET A 89 21.15 5.01 4.77
N GLN A 90 20.62 5.71 3.77
CA GLN A 90 20.64 5.24 2.38
C GLN A 90 21.77 5.94 1.63
N ASP A 91 22.52 5.18 0.84
CA ASP A 91 23.56 5.77 0.00
C ASP A 91 22.88 6.77 -0.97
N PRO A 92 23.14 8.08 -0.86
CA PRO A 92 22.57 9.07 -1.77
C PRO A 92 23.02 8.84 -3.23
N ARG A 93 23.97 7.93 -3.45
CA ARG A 93 24.46 7.50 -4.77
C ARG A 93 23.71 6.29 -5.32
N ASP A 94 22.74 5.72 -4.60
CA ASP A 94 21.91 4.63 -5.13
C ASP A 94 21.11 5.13 -6.34
N ALA A 95 21.40 4.57 -7.51
CA ALA A 95 20.76 4.96 -8.76
C ALA A 95 19.22 4.77 -8.72
N ALA A 96 18.73 3.80 -7.95
CA ALA A 96 17.28 3.60 -7.79
C ALA A 96 16.66 4.74 -6.95
N TYR A 97 17.37 5.19 -5.92
CA TYR A 97 16.96 6.33 -5.09
C TYR A 97 16.98 7.63 -5.87
N LEU A 98 18.04 7.88 -6.65
CA LEU A 98 18.17 9.07 -7.48
C LEU A 98 17.06 9.15 -8.53
N ARG A 99 16.74 8.04 -9.20
CA ARG A 99 15.60 7.98 -10.14
C ARG A 99 14.26 8.24 -9.46
N LEU A 100 14.11 7.80 -8.21
CA LEU A 100 12.88 8.04 -7.44
C LEU A 100 12.78 9.51 -7.05
N CYS A 101 13.89 10.13 -6.62
CA CYS A 101 13.95 11.55 -6.29
C CYS A 101 13.77 12.45 -7.53
N GLU A 102 14.34 12.07 -8.66
CA GLU A 102 14.15 12.76 -9.95
C GLU A 102 12.68 12.74 -10.37
N LYS A 103 12.00 11.60 -10.17
CA LYS A 103 10.62 11.40 -10.61
C LYS A 103 9.56 11.93 -9.65
N PHE A 104 9.84 11.95 -8.34
CA PHE A 104 8.86 12.30 -7.31
C PHE A 104 9.23 13.51 -6.45
N GLY A 105 10.37 14.13 -6.71
CA GLY A 105 11.00 15.06 -5.78
C GLY A 105 11.50 14.33 -4.52
N HIS A 106 12.02 15.08 -3.55
CA HIS A 106 12.37 14.48 -2.27
C HIS A 106 11.14 13.81 -1.64
N PRO A 107 11.21 12.53 -1.21
CA PRO A 107 10.04 11.81 -0.69
C PRO A 107 9.48 12.40 0.61
N ALA A 108 10.25 13.27 1.28
CA ALA A 108 9.83 14.05 2.44
C ALA A 108 9.03 15.32 2.09
N SER A 109 8.84 15.64 0.80
CA SER A 109 8.16 16.87 0.40
C SER A 109 6.64 16.70 0.42
N PRO A 110 5.87 17.76 0.76
CA PRO A 110 4.40 17.73 0.68
C PRO A 110 3.89 17.50 -0.77
N HIS A 111 4.74 17.74 -1.76
CA HIS A 111 4.45 17.54 -3.17
C HIS A 111 4.55 16.07 -3.61
N PHE A 112 5.17 15.20 -2.80
CA PHE A 112 5.34 13.79 -3.11
C PHE A 112 4.00 13.11 -3.43
N ARG A 113 2.93 13.38 -2.67
CA ARG A 113 1.60 12.78 -2.91
C ARG A 113 1.06 13.16 -4.29
N ARG A 114 1.12 14.44 -4.67
CA ARG A 114 0.65 14.92 -5.98
C ARG A 114 1.50 14.37 -7.12
N SER A 115 2.81 14.30 -6.92
CA SER A 115 3.74 13.70 -7.88
C SER A 115 3.54 12.18 -8.02
N LEU A 116 3.20 11.50 -6.92
CA LEU A 116 2.86 10.08 -6.91
C LEU A 116 1.57 9.84 -7.68
N PHE A 117 0.51 10.62 -7.42
CA PHE A 117 -0.77 10.48 -8.12
C PHE A 117 -0.64 10.70 -9.63
N THR A 118 0.12 11.71 -10.06
CA THR A 118 0.42 11.93 -11.48
C THR A 118 1.32 10.84 -12.06
N GLY A 119 2.30 10.39 -11.28
CA GLY A 119 3.24 9.33 -11.66
C GLY A 119 2.65 7.92 -11.70
N ILE A 120 1.51 7.65 -11.04
CA ILE A 120 0.81 6.35 -11.12
C ILE A 120 0.38 6.03 -12.54
N SER A 121 0.16 7.05 -13.39
CA SER A 121 -0.14 6.85 -14.81
C SER A 121 1.06 6.32 -15.61
N ASP A 122 2.29 6.52 -15.13
CA ASP A 122 3.49 6.10 -15.84
C ASP A 122 3.71 4.58 -15.75
N ARG A 123 3.81 3.92 -16.91
CA ARG A 123 4.04 2.48 -17.06
C ARG A 123 5.34 1.99 -16.42
N LYS A 124 6.37 2.83 -16.33
CA LYS A 124 7.69 2.44 -15.77
C LYS A 124 7.74 2.53 -14.25
N LEU A 125 6.71 3.07 -13.61
CA LEU A 125 6.72 3.28 -12.17
C LEU A 125 6.87 1.97 -11.35
N PRO A 126 6.13 0.89 -11.63
CA PRO A 126 6.21 -0.32 -10.81
C PRO A 126 7.60 -0.95 -10.78
N ASP A 127 8.39 -0.81 -11.86
CA ASP A 127 9.76 -1.31 -11.91
C ASP A 127 10.72 -0.53 -11.00
N VAL A 128 10.60 0.80 -10.98
CA VAL A 128 11.41 1.66 -10.09
C VAL A 128 11.08 1.36 -8.64
N LEU A 129 9.79 1.26 -8.32
CA LEU A 129 9.33 0.91 -6.97
C LEU A 129 9.72 -0.52 -6.59
N ARG A 130 9.73 -1.46 -7.53
CA ARG A 130 10.23 -2.81 -7.31
C ARG A 130 11.70 -2.83 -6.94
N GLN A 131 12.54 -2.11 -7.70
CA GLN A 131 13.98 -2.08 -7.45
C GLN A 131 14.28 -1.48 -6.06
N TYR A 132 13.50 -0.47 -5.67
CA TYR A 132 13.73 0.24 -4.42
C TYR A 132 13.06 -0.42 -3.20
N PHE A 133 11.76 -0.71 -3.27
CA PHE A 133 10.96 -1.23 -2.16
C PHE A 133 10.81 -2.75 -2.18
N GLY A 134 11.22 -3.42 -3.26
CA GLY A 134 11.05 -4.85 -3.43
C GLY A 134 9.77 -5.25 -4.17
N GLN A 135 9.69 -6.53 -4.51
CA GLN A 135 8.72 -7.07 -5.45
C GLN A 135 7.26 -6.97 -4.98
N GLN A 136 7.00 -7.13 -3.68
CA GLN A 136 5.63 -7.04 -3.14
C GLN A 136 5.00 -5.67 -3.37
N ILE A 137 5.80 -4.62 -3.24
CA ILE A 137 5.35 -3.23 -3.37
C ILE A 137 5.26 -2.85 -4.85
N GLY A 138 6.20 -3.34 -5.66
CA GLY A 138 6.08 -3.27 -7.12
C GLY A 138 4.77 -3.86 -7.64
N PHE A 139 4.38 -5.05 -7.17
CA PHE A 139 3.10 -5.68 -7.56
C PHE A 139 1.89 -4.88 -7.09
N TYR A 140 1.91 -4.33 -5.87
CA TYR A 140 0.82 -3.49 -5.38
C TYR A 140 0.59 -2.27 -6.29
N PHE A 141 1.66 -1.55 -6.65
CA PHE A 141 1.54 -0.38 -7.52
C PHE A 141 1.21 -0.74 -8.97
N ALA A 142 1.68 -1.88 -9.47
CA ALA A 142 1.26 -2.41 -10.77
C ALA A 142 -0.25 -2.72 -10.79
N PHE A 143 -0.78 -3.32 -9.71
CA PHE A 143 -2.22 -3.57 -9.56
C PHE A 143 -3.01 -2.27 -9.50
N LEU A 144 -2.51 -1.30 -8.74
CA LEU A 144 -3.14 0.01 -8.60
C LEU A 144 -3.23 0.72 -9.96
N GLN A 145 -2.16 0.71 -10.74
CA GLN A 145 -2.15 1.27 -12.10
C GLN A 145 -3.14 0.55 -13.03
N HIS A 146 -3.20 -0.77 -12.98
CA HIS A 146 -4.19 -1.57 -13.72
C HIS A 146 -5.62 -1.17 -13.34
N LEU A 147 -5.90 -1.10 -12.03
CA LEU A 147 -7.22 -0.73 -11.52
C LEU A 147 -7.63 0.68 -11.94
N PHE A 148 -6.72 1.66 -11.88
CA PHE A 148 -7.02 3.02 -12.33
C PHE A 148 -7.31 3.08 -13.84
N GLY A 149 -6.54 2.38 -14.66
CA GLY A 149 -6.78 2.33 -16.11
C GLY A 149 -8.15 1.75 -16.46
N TYR A 150 -8.50 0.60 -15.87
CA TYR A 150 -9.79 -0.04 -16.10
C TYR A 150 -10.96 0.69 -15.42
N GLY A 151 -10.73 1.32 -14.27
CA GLY A 151 -11.71 2.13 -13.57
C GLY A 151 -12.08 3.38 -14.35
N PHE A 152 -11.09 4.06 -14.94
CA PHE A 152 -11.35 5.18 -15.84
C PHE A 152 -12.19 4.75 -17.05
N ALA A 153 -11.87 3.60 -17.66
CA ALA A 153 -12.67 3.05 -18.75
C ALA A 153 -14.13 2.75 -18.33
N LEU A 154 -14.36 2.25 -17.11
CA LEU A 154 -15.71 2.05 -16.57
C LEU A 154 -16.46 3.38 -16.38
N VAL A 155 -15.79 4.39 -15.84
CA VAL A 155 -16.40 5.72 -15.65
C VAL A 155 -16.83 6.31 -16.99
N VAL A 156 -15.97 6.22 -18.01
CA VAL A 156 -16.31 6.66 -19.37
C VAL A 156 -17.49 5.87 -19.94
N LEU A 157 -17.54 4.55 -19.70
CA LEU A 157 -18.63 3.69 -20.15
C LEU A 157 -19.97 3.99 -19.45
N LEU A 158 -19.94 4.31 -18.15
CA LEU A 158 -21.14 4.58 -17.33
C LEU A 158 -21.59 6.05 -17.34
N ALA A 159 -20.75 6.97 -17.80
CA ALA A 159 -21.06 8.40 -17.82
C ALA A 159 -22.40 8.73 -18.53
N PRO A 160 -22.73 8.15 -19.70
CA PRO A 160 -24.03 8.41 -20.34
C PRO A 160 -25.22 7.93 -19.49
N SER A 161 -25.09 6.77 -18.85
CA SER A 161 -26.13 6.22 -17.96
C SER A 161 -26.34 7.10 -16.73
N LEU A 162 -25.26 7.64 -16.16
CA LEU A 162 -25.33 8.61 -15.07
C LEU A 162 -26.04 9.89 -15.50
N VAL A 163 -25.73 10.44 -16.68
CA VAL A 163 -26.39 11.64 -17.20
C VAL A 163 -27.89 11.43 -17.38
N VAL A 164 -28.30 10.32 -18.01
CA VAL A 164 -29.73 9.98 -18.19
C VAL A 164 -30.41 9.80 -16.84
N TYR A 165 -29.76 9.14 -15.88
CA TYR A 165 -30.26 9.00 -14.52
C TYR A 165 -30.46 10.37 -13.84
N SER A 166 -29.48 11.26 -13.92
CA SER A 166 -29.57 12.61 -13.34
C SER A 166 -30.71 13.43 -13.94
N ILE A 167 -30.94 13.34 -15.27
CA ILE A 167 -32.06 14.02 -15.94
C ILE A 167 -33.40 13.46 -15.49
N ASN A 168 -33.53 12.12 -15.42
CA ASN A 168 -34.76 11.47 -14.98
C ASN A 168 -35.07 11.79 -13.52
N TRP A 169 -34.04 11.79 -12.66
CA TRP A 169 -34.17 12.17 -11.26
C TRP A 169 -34.66 13.62 -11.12
N ALA A 170 -34.05 14.57 -11.85
CA ALA A 170 -34.47 15.97 -11.83
C ALA A 170 -35.91 16.17 -12.34
N ARG A 171 -36.35 15.40 -13.34
CA ARG A 171 -37.73 15.44 -13.85
C ARG A 171 -38.75 14.89 -12.86
N GLU A 172 -38.40 13.84 -12.13
CA GLU A 172 -39.30 13.21 -11.18
C GLU A 172 -39.46 14.06 -9.92
N ASP A 173 -38.38 14.75 -9.48
CA ASP A 173 -38.45 15.74 -8.41
C ASP A 173 -39.44 16.87 -8.75
N GLU A 174 -39.37 17.42 -9.96
CA GLU A 174 -40.28 18.49 -10.40
C GLU A 174 -41.76 18.04 -10.41
N LYS A 175 -42.03 16.83 -10.94
CA LYS A 175 -43.40 16.28 -10.92
C LYS A 175 -43.93 16.10 -9.51
N ASN A 176 -43.10 15.59 -8.58
CA ASN A 176 -43.49 15.39 -7.20
C ASN A 176 -43.80 16.72 -6.51
N ARG A 177 -43.03 17.78 -6.80
CA ARG A 177 -43.29 19.13 -6.30
C ARG A 177 -44.61 19.71 -6.82
N ILE A 178 -44.89 19.56 -8.12
CA ILE A 178 -46.16 20.03 -8.73
C ILE A 178 -47.36 19.23 -8.20
N ALA A 179 -47.22 17.91 -8.02
CA ALA A 179 -48.29 17.06 -7.49
C ALA A 179 -48.64 17.42 -6.03
N MET A 180 -47.63 17.76 -5.22
CA MET A 180 -47.82 18.23 -3.86
C MET A 180 -48.60 19.55 -3.81
N LEU A 181 -48.28 20.48 -4.71
CA LEU A 181 -48.95 21.78 -4.80
C LEU A 181 -50.39 21.70 -5.34
N SER A 182 -50.66 20.77 -6.26
CA SER A 182 -51.95 20.70 -6.97
C SER A 182 -52.98 19.78 -6.33
N MET A 183 -52.57 18.74 -5.60
CA MET A 183 -53.50 17.72 -5.08
C MET A 183 -53.42 17.47 -3.57
N GLY A 184 -52.47 18.06 -2.84
CA GLY A 184 -52.29 17.83 -1.40
C GLY A 184 -52.09 16.35 -1.01
N ARG A 185 -51.76 15.50 -2.00
CA ARG A 185 -51.67 14.04 -1.85
C ARG A 185 -50.24 13.65 -1.49
N SER A 186 -50.09 12.85 -0.44
CA SER A 186 -48.77 12.34 -0.02
C SER A 186 -48.11 11.53 -1.16
N PRO A 187 -46.84 11.78 -1.49
CA PRO A 187 -46.13 11.18 -2.63
C PRO A 187 -45.91 9.66 -2.51
N GLU A 188 -46.21 9.06 -1.37
CA GLU A 188 -45.88 7.67 -1.06
C GLU A 188 -46.73 6.64 -1.82
N ALA A 189 -47.88 7.03 -2.38
CA ALA A 189 -48.83 6.08 -3.00
C ALA A 189 -48.62 5.83 -4.51
N ALA A 190 -47.78 6.61 -5.20
CA ALA A 190 -47.62 6.51 -6.66
C ALA A 190 -46.31 5.83 -7.10
N SER A 191 -45.35 5.63 -6.19
CA SER A 191 -44.08 4.97 -6.51
C SER A 191 -44.21 3.44 -6.44
N GLY A 192 -45.03 2.86 -7.32
CA GLY A 192 -44.86 1.48 -7.74
C GLY A 192 -43.55 1.38 -8.52
N GLY A 193 -42.43 1.41 -7.80
CA GLY A 193 -41.08 1.63 -8.30
C GLY A 193 -40.59 0.49 -9.16
N SER A 194 -41.01 0.48 -10.42
CA SER A 194 -40.39 -0.32 -11.46
C SER A 194 -38.96 0.19 -11.64
N TRP A 195 -37.99 -0.61 -11.22
CA TRP A 195 -36.59 -0.33 -11.49
C TRP A 195 -36.41 -0.16 -13.00
N PRO A 196 -35.92 0.99 -13.48
CA PRO A 196 -35.81 1.22 -14.91
C PRO A 196 -34.91 0.17 -15.53
N LEU A 197 -35.27 -0.39 -16.69
CA LEU A 197 -34.51 -1.43 -17.42
C LEU A 197 -33.00 -1.10 -17.54
N TRP A 198 -32.66 0.18 -17.61
CA TRP A 198 -31.29 0.69 -17.63
C TRP A 198 -30.46 0.32 -16.39
N SER A 199 -31.06 0.17 -15.20
CA SER A 199 -30.35 -0.25 -13.98
C SER A 199 -29.86 -1.69 -14.09
N LEU A 200 -30.64 -2.58 -14.72
CA LEU A 200 -30.24 -3.96 -14.98
C LEU A 200 -29.08 -4.01 -15.98
N LEU A 201 -29.13 -3.17 -17.03
CA LEU A 201 -28.03 -3.07 -18.00
C LEU A 201 -26.74 -2.58 -17.35
N VAL A 202 -26.80 -1.56 -16.50
CA VAL A 202 -25.63 -1.09 -15.72
C VAL A 202 -25.10 -2.19 -14.81
N GLY A 203 -25.98 -2.94 -14.14
CA GLY A 203 -25.60 -4.10 -13.32
C GLY A 203 -24.86 -5.17 -14.13
N LEU A 204 -25.38 -5.55 -15.31
CA LEU A 204 -24.72 -6.52 -16.19
C LEU A 204 -23.35 -6.03 -16.68
N ILE A 205 -23.27 -4.76 -17.10
CA ILE A 205 -22.02 -4.15 -17.58
C ILE A 205 -20.97 -4.13 -16.46
N THR A 206 -21.35 -3.78 -15.23
CA THR A 206 -20.42 -3.76 -14.09
C THR A 206 -19.94 -5.15 -13.69
N ILE A 207 -20.81 -6.17 -13.75
CA ILE A 207 -20.43 -7.57 -13.54
C ILE A 207 -19.42 -8.02 -14.61
N ILE A 208 -19.71 -7.78 -15.90
CA ILE A 208 -18.83 -8.13 -17.01
C ILE A 208 -17.49 -7.41 -16.87
N TRP A 209 -17.50 -6.11 -16.60
CA TRP A 209 -16.31 -5.33 -16.35
C TRP A 209 -15.47 -5.91 -15.19
N GLY A 210 -16.12 -6.25 -14.07
CA GLY A 210 -15.44 -6.85 -12.91
C GLY A 210 -14.71 -8.14 -13.26
N GLN A 211 -15.37 -9.03 -14.03
CA GLN A 211 -14.73 -10.26 -14.52
C GLN A 211 -13.56 -9.97 -15.46
N CYS A 212 -13.73 -9.04 -16.41
CA CYS A 212 -12.67 -8.64 -17.33
C CYS A 212 -11.44 -8.06 -16.59
N VAL A 213 -11.66 -7.22 -15.57
CA VAL A 213 -10.58 -6.61 -14.78
C VAL A 213 -9.78 -7.67 -14.04
N LEU A 214 -10.46 -8.60 -13.37
CA LEU A 214 -9.81 -9.67 -12.59
C LEU A 214 -9.03 -10.63 -13.49
N GLU A 215 -9.63 -11.06 -14.60
CA GLU A 215 -8.98 -11.98 -15.53
C GLU A 215 -7.81 -11.31 -16.26
N SER A 216 -7.96 -10.04 -16.65
CA SER A 216 -6.87 -9.25 -17.22
C SER A 216 -5.72 -9.07 -16.21
N TRP A 217 -6.05 -8.78 -14.95
CA TRP A 217 -5.05 -8.67 -13.89
C TRP A 217 -4.30 -9.99 -13.69
N ARG A 218 -5.00 -11.13 -13.67
CA ARG A 218 -4.37 -12.45 -13.54
C ARG A 218 -3.32 -12.70 -14.62
N ARG A 219 -3.61 -12.31 -15.86
CA ARG A 219 -2.66 -12.41 -16.98
C ARG A 219 -1.49 -11.45 -16.81
N GLN A 220 -1.74 -10.23 -16.37
CA GLN A 220 -0.71 -9.23 -16.14
C GLN A 220 0.21 -9.59 -14.96
N GLU A 221 -0.34 -10.09 -13.87
CA GLU A 221 0.42 -10.60 -12.73
C GLU A 221 1.36 -11.72 -13.17
N GLN A 222 0.90 -12.66 -13.99
CA GLN A 222 1.75 -13.73 -14.53
C GLN A 222 2.87 -13.20 -15.44
N ARG A 223 2.60 -12.19 -16.28
CA ARG A 223 3.62 -11.55 -17.11
C ARG A 223 4.67 -10.87 -16.26
N LEU A 224 4.25 -10.03 -15.32
CA LEU A 224 5.14 -9.33 -14.40
C LEU A 224 5.93 -10.30 -13.52
N ALA A 225 5.33 -11.40 -13.06
CA ALA A 225 6.03 -12.44 -12.30
C ALA A 225 7.16 -13.10 -13.12
N ARG A 226 6.92 -13.35 -14.41
CA ARG A 226 7.94 -13.88 -15.34
C ARG A 226 9.04 -12.86 -15.62
N GLU A 227 8.66 -11.63 -15.96
CA GLU A 227 9.59 -10.54 -16.27
C GLU A 227 10.46 -10.16 -15.06
N TRP A 228 9.88 -10.19 -13.86
CA TRP A 228 10.59 -9.86 -12.63
C TRP A 228 11.38 -11.04 -12.05
N GLY A 229 11.34 -12.21 -12.69
CA GLY A 229 12.08 -13.40 -12.27
C GLY A 229 11.61 -13.99 -10.94
N GLY A 230 10.41 -13.62 -10.46
CA GLY A 230 9.89 -14.08 -9.19
C GLY A 230 8.49 -14.64 -9.36
N THR A 231 8.36 -15.97 -9.27
CA THR A 231 7.08 -16.58 -8.93
C THR A 231 6.76 -16.22 -7.47
N ARG A 232 5.50 -15.99 -7.13
CA ARG A 232 5.04 -15.69 -5.75
C ARG A 232 5.46 -16.76 -4.71
N THR A 233 5.98 -17.88 -5.20
CA THR A 233 6.49 -19.06 -4.48
C THR A 233 8.02 -19.15 -4.40
N GLY A 234 8.78 -18.30 -5.10
CA GLY A 234 10.23 -18.48 -5.31
C GLY A 234 11.15 -18.06 -4.17
N ALA A 235 10.71 -17.20 -3.24
CA ALA A 235 11.42 -17.03 -1.98
C ALA A 235 11.01 -18.20 -1.08
N GLY A 236 11.87 -19.20 -0.93
CA GLY A 236 11.65 -20.34 -0.03
C GLY A 236 11.10 -19.82 1.29
N LYS A 237 9.80 -20.05 1.53
CA LYS A 237 9.07 -19.43 2.64
C LYS A 237 9.64 -20.03 3.92
N THR A 238 10.62 -19.35 4.51
CA THR A 238 11.12 -19.70 5.82
C THR A 238 9.94 -19.70 6.79
N ALA A 239 9.89 -20.70 7.66
CA ALA A 239 8.88 -20.75 8.70
C ALA A 239 8.86 -19.42 9.46
N ARG A 240 7.66 -18.93 9.83
CA ARG A 240 7.54 -17.69 10.60
C ARG A 240 8.35 -17.85 11.90
N PRO A 241 9.03 -16.80 12.40
CA PRO A 241 9.90 -16.93 13.59
C PRO A 241 9.19 -17.51 14.83
N TYR A 242 7.90 -17.23 14.98
CA TYR A 242 7.08 -17.70 16.09
C TYR A 242 6.29 -18.99 15.77
N PHE A 243 6.49 -19.55 14.59
CA PHE A 243 5.92 -20.86 14.28
C PHE A 243 6.61 -21.90 15.19
N ARG A 244 5.79 -22.77 15.79
CA ARG A 244 6.28 -23.90 16.60
C ARG A 244 5.73 -25.17 15.98
N GLY A 245 6.58 -25.86 15.22
CA GLY A 245 6.26 -27.12 14.56
C GLY A 245 7.20 -28.26 14.96
N LYS A 246 6.88 -29.48 14.52
CA LYS A 246 7.83 -30.60 14.59
C LYS A 246 8.87 -30.39 13.49
N MET A 247 10.13 -30.60 13.82
CA MET A 247 11.19 -30.62 12.82
C MET A 247 10.98 -31.83 11.89
N ALA A 248 10.76 -31.57 10.61
CA ALA A 248 10.54 -32.57 9.59
C ALA A 248 11.39 -32.25 8.34
N LEU A 249 11.79 -33.29 7.62
CA LEU A 249 12.51 -33.12 6.37
C LEU A 249 11.53 -32.62 5.29
N SER A 250 11.84 -31.48 4.65
CA SER A 250 11.06 -30.99 3.52
C SER A 250 11.15 -31.97 2.36
N LYS A 251 9.99 -32.41 1.83
CA LYS A 251 9.92 -33.32 0.67
C LYS A 251 10.46 -32.70 -0.62
N ILE A 252 10.51 -31.37 -0.69
CA ILE A 252 10.89 -30.63 -1.90
C ILE A 252 12.39 -30.32 -1.85
N ASP A 253 12.84 -29.71 -0.75
CA ASP A 253 14.20 -29.17 -0.66
C ASP A 253 15.17 -30.08 0.10
N GLY A 254 14.68 -31.15 0.74
CA GLY A 254 15.49 -31.99 1.64
C GLY A 254 15.99 -31.27 2.89
N ARG A 255 15.59 -30.01 3.13
CA ARG A 255 16.00 -29.22 4.29
C ARG A 255 15.13 -29.55 5.50
N LEU A 256 15.74 -29.58 6.68
CA LEU A 256 15.03 -29.72 7.94
C LEU A 256 14.24 -28.43 8.21
N THR A 257 12.92 -28.50 8.18
CA THR A 257 12.02 -27.36 8.36
C THR A 257 10.98 -27.67 9.43
N GLN A 258 10.45 -26.63 10.08
CA GLN A 258 9.35 -26.83 11.01
C GLN A 258 8.06 -27.07 10.23
N ALA A 259 7.45 -28.23 10.43
CA ALA A 259 6.15 -28.60 9.86
C ALA A 259 5.06 -28.66 10.95
N HIS A 260 3.80 -28.52 10.54
CA HIS A 260 2.68 -28.72 11.46
C HIS A 260 2.68 -30.15 12.01
N TYR A 261 2.29 -30.31 13.28
CA TYR A 261 2.20 -31.62 13.94
C TYR A 261 1.26 -32.59 13.20
N SER A 262 0.12 -32.07 12.71
CA SER A 262 -0.70 -32.73 11.70
C SER A 262 -1.50 -31.69 10.92
N GLU A 263 -1.67 -31.92 9.63
CA GLU A 263 -2.51 -31.04 8.79
C GLU A 263 -3.96 -31.07 9.25
N GLU A 264 -4.48 -32.23 9.65
CA GLU A 264 -5.86 -32.38 10.13
C GLU A 264 -6.13 -31.55 11.38
N ARG A 265 -5.22 -31.57 12.37
CA ARG A 265 -5.38 -30.72 13.57
C ARG A 265 -5.31 -29.24 13.23
N TYR A 266 -4.48 -28.85 12.27
CA TYR A 266 -4.44 -27.48 11.80
C TYR A 266 -5.76 -27.08 11.11
N ARG A 267 -6.28 -27.93 10.20
CA ARG A 267 -7.57 -27.71 9.54
C ARG A 267 -8.70 -27.64 10.56
N MET A 268 -8.78 -28.58 11.50
CA MET A 268 -9.79 -28.59 12.57
C MET A 268 -9.72 -27.32 13.44
N ARG A 269 -8.52 -26.83 13.78
CA ARG A 269 -8.38 -25.55 14.52
C ARG A 269 -8.84 -24.35 13.73
N VAL A 270 -8.56 -24.32 12.42
CA VAL A 270 -9.04 -23.23 11.54
C VAL A 270 -10.56 -23.28 11.43
N PHE A 271 -11.15 -24.47 11.28
CA PHE A 271 -12.60 -24.64 11.24
C PHE A 271 -13.27 -24.28 12.57
N ALA A 272 -12.69 -24.67 13.70
CA ALA A 272 -13.25 -24.37 15.02
C ALA A 272 -13.10 -22.89 15.42
N ALA A 273 -12.23 -22.14 14.75
CA ALA A 273 -11.99 -20.72 15.00
C ALA A 273 -12.80 -19.78 14.10
N ASN A 274 -13.43 -20.30 13.04
CA ASN A 274 -14.35 -19.58 12.15
C ASN A 274 -15.80 -19.86 12.57
#